data_AF-A0A7S3VJT2-F1
#
_entry.id   AF-A0A7S3VJT2-F1
#
_cell.length_a   1.000
_cell.length_b   1.000
_cell.length_c   1.000
_cell.angle_alpha   90.00
_cell.angle_beta   90.00
_cell.angle_gamma   90.00
#
_symmetry.space_group_name_H-M   'P 1'
#
loop_
_entity.id
_entity.type
_entity.pdbx_description
1 polymer ?
#
loop_
_entity_poly.entity_id
_entity_poly.type
_entity_poly.pdbx_seq_one_letter_code
_entity_poly.pdbx_strand_id
1 'polypeptide(L)'
;MPAKGKAKILTRFYQHGTEYKIGDTAFINPDQPCAPPFIGKIKQIMQRSASDIDEVELTVAWYYRPEEAIGGRKAFHGHKELFTSDHEDVIHKNTILGKCNVHTLRNYESLQRISDNDYFARFSYKPASKEFEPDRVPVYCTCELPYNPDLPMIMCDQCEEWYHLKCLEDRNNKVELQQSFCCDQCKAKAKKARVE
;
A
#
# COMPACT_ATOMS: atom_id res chain seq x y z
N MET A 1 48.98 0.53 12.19
CA MET A 1 47.64 0.74 11.60
C MET A 1 46.88 -0.57 11.73
N PRO A 2 45.89 -0.70 12.63
CA PRO A 2 45.10 -1.94 12.69
C PRO A 2 44.29 -2.05 11.38
N ALA A 3 44.36 -3.20 10.74
CA ALA A 3 43.62 -3.48 9.51
C ALA A 3 42.12 -3.33 9.80
N LYS A 4 41.46 -2.35 9.17
CA LYS A 4 39.99 -2.25 9.20
C LYS A 4 39.43 -3.58 8.70
N GLY A 5 38.73 -4.30 9.57
CA GLY A 5 38.14 -5.59 9.22
C GLY A 5 37.21 -5.45 8.03
N LYS A 6 37.21 -6.44 7.13
CA LYS A 6 36.43 -6.41 5.89
C LYS A 6 34.93 -6.29 6.20
N ALA A 7 34.22 -5.53 5.36
CA ALA A 7 32.77 -5.41 5.43
C ALA A 7 32.08 -6.78 5.27
N LYS A 8 30.95 -6.97 5.96
CA LYS A 8 30.24 -8.25 6.06
C LYS A 8 28.73 -8.05 5.86
N ILE A 9 28.13 -8.86 4.99
CA ILE A 9 26.67 -8.94 4.84
C ILE A 9 26.10 -9.73 6.01
N LEU A 10 25.06 -9.18 6.64
CA LEU A 10 24.32 -9.80 7.74
C LEU A 10 22.94 -10.27 7.26
N THR A 11 22.39 -11.26 7.95
CA THR A 11 21.00 -11.71 7.74
C THR A 11 20.00 -11.00 8.64
N ARG A 12 20.48 -10.39 9.74
CA ARG A 12 19.69 -9.68 10.74
C ARG A 12 20.53 -8.68 11.54
N PHE A 13 19.87 -7.75 12.19
CA PHE A 13 20.42 -6.88 13.24
C PHE A 13 19.37 -6.61 14.33
N TYR A 14 19.80 -5.98 15.42
CA TYR A 14 18.91 -5.55 16.51
C TYR A 14 18.97 -4.03 16.69
N GLN A 15 17.80 -3.42 16.86
CA GLN A 15 17.65 -2.00 17.22
C GLN A 15 16.61 -1.92 18.34
N HIS A 16 16.98 -1.30 19.48
CA HIS A 16 16.10 -1.13 20.64
C HIS A 16 15.40 -2.44 21.08
N GLY A 17 16.13 -3.56 21.09
CA GLY A 17 15.60 -4.88 21.48
C GLY A 17 14.73 -5.57 20.42
N THR A 18 14.47 -4.95 19.27
CA THR A 18 13.72 -5.54 18.16
C THR A 18 14.68 -6.12 17.12
N GLU A 19 14.45 -7.38 16.71
CA GLU A 19 15.18 -8.04 15.62
C GLU A 19 14.64 -7.58 14.26
N TYR A 20 15.50 -7.21 13.33
CA TYR A 20 15.18 -6.86 11.94
C TYR A 20 15.92 -7.79 10.97
N LYS A 21 15.25 -8.22 9.90
CA LYS A 21 15.75 -9.13 8.87
C LYS A 21 15.63 -8.53 7.48
N ILE A 22 16.38 -9.09 6.52
CA ILE A 22 16.16 -8.83 5.11
C ILE A 22 14.71 -9.20 4.76
N GLY A 23 14.03 -8.30 4.06
CA GLY A 23 12.63 -8.42 3.69
C GLY A 23 11.65 -7.74 4.65
N ASP A 24 12.06 -7.42 5.88
CA ASP A 24 11.23 -6.66 6.81
C ASP A 24 10.98 -5.24 6.29
N THR A 25 9.83 -4.68 6.65
CA THR A 25 9.48 -3.29 6.40
C THR A 25 9.54 -2.47 7.68
N ALA A 26 10.02 -1.24 7.57
CA ALA A 26 10.26 -0.38 8.73
C ALA A 26 9.88 1.06 8.46
N PHE A 27 9.51 1.75 9.54
CA PHE A 27 9.46 3.20 9.59
C PHE A 27 10.86 3.77 9.71
N ILE A 28 11.16 4.77 8.89
CA ILE A 28 12.47 5.41 8.80
C ILE A 28 12.28 6.92 9.06
N ASN A 29 13.15 7.47 9.91
CA ASN A 29 13.14 8.87 10.30
C ASN A 29 13.26 9.79 9.07
N PRO A 30 12.34 10.75 8.86
CA PRO A 30 12.39 11.66 7.72
C PRO A 30 13.32 12.87 7.92
N ASP A 31 14.04 12.93 9.04
CA ASP A 31 14.85 14.06 9.49
C ASP A 31 14.08 15.40 9.58
N GLN A 32 12.75 15.32 9.59
CA GLN A 32 11.82 16.44 9.68
C GLN A 32 10.74 16.14 10.75
N PRO A 33 10.67 16.90 11.86
CA PRO A 33 9.83 16.56 13.01
C PRO A 33 8.32 16.44 12.74
N CYS A 34 7.80 17.15 11.74
CA CYS A 34 6.36 17.17 11.42
C CYS A 34 6.00 16.30 10.22
N ALA A 35 6.98 15.66 9.58
CA ALA A 35 6.73 14.78 8.45
C ALA A 35 6.36 13.37 8.94
N PRO A 36 5.45 12.67 8.23
CA PRO A 36 5.22 11.26 8.51
C PRO A 36 6.52 10.46 8.26
N PRO A 37 6.77 9.38 9.02
CA PRO A 37 7.90 8.51 8.73
C PRO A 37 7.86 7.97 7.30
N PHE A 38 9.05 7.88 6.69
CA PHE A 38 9.24 7.11 5.47
C PHE A 38 9.04 5.63 5.76
N ILE A 39 8.65 4.87 4.73
CA ILE A 39 8.48 3.42 4.84
C ILE A 39 9.41 2.77 3.83
N GLY A 40 10.25 1.85 4.28
CA GLY A 40 11.21 1.16 3.43
C GLY A 40 11.24 -0.35 3.70
N LYS A 41 11.50 -1.13 2.66
CA LYS A 41 11.79 -2.57 2.76
C LYS A 41 13.28 -2.79 2.85
N ILE A 42 13.74 -3.50 3.85
CA ILE A 42 15.17 -3.85 4.01
C ILE A 42 15.54 -4.86 2.92
N LYS A 43 16.45 -4.48 2.03
CA LYS A 43 16.95 -5.30 0.92
C LYS A 43 18.27 -5.97 1.27
N GLN A 44 19.13 -5.27 2.01
CA GLN A 44 20.43 -5.77 2.42
C GLN A 44 20.84 -5.14 3.76
N ILE A 45 21.61 -5.88 4.55
CA ILE A 45 22.19 -5.41 5.81
C ILE A 45 23.71 -5.58 5.69
N MET A 46 24.46 -4.49 5.80
CA MET A 46 25.91 -4.46 5.64
C MET A 46 26.57 -3.89 6.90
N GLN A 47 27.44 -4.65 7.53
CA GLN A 47 28.33 -4.16 8.58
C GLN A 47 29.64 -3.73 7.94
N ARG A 48 29.99 -2.44 8.04
CA ARG A 48 31.15 -1.87 7.32
C ARG A 48 32.49 -2.26 7.95
N SER A 49 32.52 -2.40 9.27
CA SER A 49 33.71 -2.73 10.03
C SER A 49 33.49 -3.94 10.91
N ALA A 50 34.38 -4.94 10.86
CA ALA A 50 34.31 -6.07 11.79
C ALA A 50 34.61 -5.66 13.25
N SER A 51 35.30 -4.54 13.46
CA SER A 51 35.64 -4.04 14.80
C SER A 51 34.56 -3.14 15.39
N ASP A 52 33.69 -2.58 14.56
CA ASP A 52 32.54 -1.78 14.99
C ASP A 52 31.25 -2.50 14.58
N ILE A 53 30.67 -3.21 15.54
CA ILE A 53 29.43 -3.96 15.33
C ILE A 53 28.19 -3.07 15.21
N ASP A 54 28.31 -1.77 15.53
CA ASP A 54 27.22 -0.81 15.47
C ASP A 54 27.17 -0.06 14.12
N GLU A 55 28.30 -0.04 13.39
CA GLU A 55 28.43 0.53 12.04
C GLU A 55 27.74 -0.35 10.99
N VAL A 56 26.40 -0.32 11.01
CA VAL A 56 25.52 -1.10 10.15
C VAL A 56 24.70 -0.18 9.25
N GLU A 57 24.87 -0.40 7.95
CA GLU A 57 24.11 0.23 6.89
C GLU A 57 23.08 -0.74 6.31
N LEU A 58 21.94 -0.19 5.89
CA LEU A 58 20.83 -0.91 5.29
C LEU A 58 20.64 -0.38 3.87
N THR A 59 20.61 -1.27 2.89
CA THR A 59 20.01 -0.92 1.60
C THR A 59 18.51 -1.10 1.74
N VAL A 60 17.73 -0.06 1.46
CA VAL A 60 16.28 -0.08 1.55
C VAL A 60 15.65 0.26 0.21
N ALA A 61 14.55 -0.39 -0.12
CA ALA A 61 13.68 0.01 -1.23
C ALA A 61 12.50 0.80 -0.67
N TRP A 62 12.30 2.01 -1.18
CA TRP A 62 11.31 2.94 -0.65
C TRP A 62 9.89 2.59 -1.08
N TYR A 63 8.96 2.81 -0.16
CA TYR A 63 7.54 2.92 -0.47
C TYR A 63 7.15 4.39 -0.56
N TYR A 64 6.33 4.71 -1.54
CA TYR A 64 5.77 6.06 -1.72
C TYR A 64 4.32 6.10 -1.26
N ARG A 65 3.95 7.16 -0.56
CA ARG A 65 2.56 7.48 -0.31
C ARG A 65 1.94 8.09 -1.57
N PRO A 66 0.63 7.92 -1.80
CA PRO A 66 -0.05 8.56 -2.92
C PRO A 66 0.17 10.06 -3.05
N GLU A 67 0.34 10.77 -1.94
CA GLU A 67 0.62 12.20 -1.86
C GLU A 67 1.98 12.59 -2.46
N GLU A 68 2.94 11.67 -2.45
CA GLU A 68 4.33 11.88 -2.88
C GLU A 68 4.52 11.58 -4.38
N ALA A 69 3.55 10.90 -5.00
CA ALA A 69 3.60 10.54 -6.41
C ALA A 69 3.00 11.63 -7.32
N ILE A 70 3.34 11.58 -8.61
CA ILE A 70 2.77 12.51 -9.59
C ILE A 70 1.24 12.46 -9.58
N GLY A 71 0.60 13.62 -9.54
CA GLY A 71 -0.86 13.74 -9.52
C GLY A 71 -1.50 13.52 -8.14
N GLY A 72 -0.73 13.13 -7.12
CA GLY A 72 -1.19 13.03 -5.73
C GLY A 72 -2.24 11.94 -5.50
N ARG A 73 -2.81 11.95 -4.28
CA ARG A 73 -3.85 11.01 -3.87
C ARG A 73 -5.11 11.15 -4.75
N LYS A 74 -5.65 10.02 -5.20
CA LYS A 74 -6.91 9.89 -5.93
C LYS A 74 -7.97 9.25 -5.04
N ALA A 75 -9.25 9.40 -5.42
CA ALA A 75 -10.39 8.88 -4.65
C ALA A 75 -10.39 7.35 -4.48
N PHE A 76 -9.75 6.62 -5.39
CA PHE A 76 -9.64 5.17 -5.31
C PHE A 76 -8.48 4.67 -4.44
N HIS A 77 -7.60 5.56 -3.96
CA HIS A 77 -6.51 5.16 -3.08
C HIS A 77 -7.00 4.99 -1.64
N GLY A 78 -6.71 3.83 -1.05
CA GLY A 78 -7.00 3.56 0.36
C GLY A 78 -6.14 4.40 1.31
N HIS A 79 -6.62 4.67 2.52
CA HIS A 79 -5.93 5.46 3.54
C HIS A 79 -4.57 4.87 3.94
N LYS A 80 -4.47 3.53 3.95
CA LYS A 80 -3.24 2.78 4.26
C LYS A 80 -2.49 2.30 2.99
N GLU A 81 -2.83 2.85 1.81
CA GLU A 81 -2.21 2.48 0.55
C GLU A 81 -0.83 3.13 0.38
N LEU A 82 0.11 2.33 -0.12
CA LEU A 82 1.46 2.72 -0.53
C LEU A 82 1.74 2.19 -1.95
N PHE A 83 2.77 2.74 -2.59
CA PHE A 83 3.33 2.24 -3.83
C PHE A 83 4.71 1.65 -3.58
N THR A 84 4.98 0.45 -4.10
CA THR A 84 6.37 -0.02 -4.20
C THR A 84 7.14 0.89 -5.15
N SER A 85 8.46 0.94 -5.07
CA SER A 85 9.28 1.65 -6.05
C SER A 85 10.56 0.90 -6.40
N ASP A 86 11.20 1.34 -7.48
CA ASP A 86 12.56 0.98 -7.86
C ASP A 86 13.62 1.89 -7.23
N HIS A 87 13.21 2.80 -6.34
CA HIS A 87 14.11 3.69 -5.64
C HIS A 87 14.72 3.00 -4.42
N GLU A 88 16.02 2.75 -4.48
CA GLU A 88 16.80 2.21 -3.38
C GLU A 88 17.86 3.18 -2.90
N ASP A 89 18.04 3.26 -1.58
CA ASP A 89 19.10 4.04 -0.93
C ASP A 89 19.79 3.25 0.17
N VAL A 90 20.93 3.77 0.61
CA VAL A 90 21.65 3.27 1.79
C VAL A 90 21.39 4.20 2.98
N ILE A 91 20.92 3.63 4.08
CA ILE A 91 20.66 4.35 5.34
C ILE A 91 21.43 3.70 6.49
N HIS A 92 21.70 4.45 7.56
CA HIS A 92 22.23 3.88 8.79
C HIS A 92 21.11 3.22 9.61
N LYS A 93 21.36 2.10 10.30
CA LYS A 93 20.33 1.42 11.11
C LYS A 93 19.65 2.32 12.17
N ASN A 94 20.35 3.36 12.62
CA ASN A 94 19.87 4.29 13.65
C ASN A 94 18.71 5.17 13.18
N THR A 95 18.43 5.24 11.88
CA THR A 95 17.25 5.95 11.36
C THR A 95 15.96 5.13 11.48
N ILE A 96 16.05 3.83 11.82
CA ILE A 96 14.89 2.94 11.99
C ILE A 96 14.13 3.31 13.26
N LEU A 97 12.86 3.68 13.09
CA LEU A 97 11.96 4.06 14.18
C LEU A 97 11.18 2.86 14.73
N GLY A 98 10.88 1.87 13.89
CA GLY A 98 10.07 0.71 14.27
C GLY A 98 9.68 -0.15 13.07
N LYS A 99 9.06 -1.30 13.35
CA LYS A 99 8.52 -2.20 12.31
C LYS A 99 7.13 -1.76 11.84
N CYS A 100 6.88 -2.01 10.56
CA CYS A 100 5.55 -1.97 9.96
C CYS A 100 5.35 -3.17 9.04
N ASN A 101 4.15 -3.36 8.53
CA ASN A 101 3.83 -4.39 7.56
C ASN A 101 3.28 -3.74 6.29
N VAL A 102 3.81 -4.13 5.13
CA VAL A 102 3.21 -3.78 3.84
C VAL A 102 2.74 -5.05 3.14
N HIS A 103 1.43 -5.22 3.09
CA HIS A 103 0.74 -6.38 2.55
C HIS A 103 0.46 -6.22 1.05
N THR A 104 0.14 -7.33 0.38
CA THR A 104 -0.63 -7.25 -0.87
C THR A 104 -2.06 -6.82 -0.54
N LEU A 105 -2.79 -6.24 -1.50
CA LEU A 105 -4.21 -5.87 -1.29
C LEU A 105 -5.03 -7.05 -0.74
N ARG A 106 -4.90 -8.22 -1.37
CA ARG A 106 -5.61 -9.45 -0.96
C ARG A 106 -5.31 -9.84 0.49
N ASN A 107 -4.05 -9.76 0.93
CA ASN A 107 -3.69 -10.13 2.29
C ASN A 107 -4.20 -9.08 3.29
N TYR A 108 -4.14 -7.80 2.93
CA TYR A 108 -4.66 -6.71 3.75
C TYR A 108 -6.15 -6.84 4.02
N GLU A 109 -6.95 -7.15 2.99
CA GLU A 109 -8.40 -7.37 3.11
C GLU A 109 -8.76 -8.60 3.96
N SER A 110 -7.84 -9.57 4.05
CA SER A 110 -8.04 -10.77 4.87
C SER A 110 -7.70 -10.58 6.35
N LEU A 111 -7.17 -9.42 6.75
CA LEU A 111 -6.82 -9.13 8.14
C LEU A 111 -8.08 -9.03 8.99
N GLN A 112 -8.13 -9.80 10.09
CA GLN A 112 -9.22 -9.71 11.07
C GLN A 112 -9.28 -8.34 11.76
N ARG A 113 -8.11 -7.70 11.93
CA ARG A 113 -7.98 -6.37 12.50
C ARG A 113 -6.78 -5.66 11.89
N ILE A 114 -7.03 -4.51 11.29
CA ILE A 114 -6.00 -3.62 10.75
C ILE A 114 -5.44 -2.79 11.91
N SER A 115 -4.12 -2.81 12.09
CA SER A 115 -3.43 -1.94 13.06
C SER A 115 -2.87 -0.68 12.40
N ASP A 116 -2.36 0.25 13.20
CA ASP A 116 -1.74 1.46 12.66
C ASP A 116 -0.47 1.20 11.83
N ASN A 117 0.14 0.04 12.04
CA ASN A 117 1.36 -0.39 11.40
C ASN A 117 1.12 -1.23 10.14
N ASP A 118 -0.14 -1.51 9.78
CA ASP A 118 -0.50 -2.25 8.59
C ASP A 118 -0.81 -1.33 7.42
N TYR A 119 -0.13 -1.58 6.31
CA TYR A 119 -0.27 -0.90 5.03
C TYR A 119 -0.45 -1.94 3.93
N PHE A 120 -0.83 -1.48 2.74
CA PHE A 120 -0.87 -2.35 1.57
C PHE A 120 -0.32 -1.65 0.34
N ALA A 121 0.19 -2.44 -0.59
CA ALA A 121 0.61 -1.97 -1.90
C ALA A 121 0.06 -2.89 -2.99
N ARG A 122 -0.40 -2.29 -4.07
CA ARG A 122 -0.87 -2.97 -5.28
C ARG A 122 -0.33 -2.35 -6.58
N PHE A 123 0.28 -1.18 -6.47
CA PHE A 123 0.95 -0.49 -7.56
C PHE A 123 2.44 -0.32 -7.25
N SER A 124 3.23 -0.34 -8.31
CA SER A 124 4.60 0.15 -8.30
C SER A 124 4.64 1.53 -8.93
N TYR A 125 5.39 2.46 -8.34
CA TYR A 125 5.63 3.81 -8.83
C TYR A 125 7.13 3.97 -9.11
N LYS A 126 7.46 4.40 -10.32
CA LYS A 126 8.84 4.71 -10.72
C LYS A 126 9.06 6.21 -10.63
N PRO A 127 9.65 6.75 -9.55
CA PRO A 127 9.73 8.20 -9.35
C PRO A 127 10.52 8.94 -10.44
N ALA A 128 11.51 8.29 -11.07
CA ALA A 128 12.30 8.90 -12.14
C ALA A 128 11.51 9.09 -13.44
N SER A 129 10.76 8.07 -13.90
CA SER A 129 9.93 8.15 -15.11
C SER A 129 8.51 8.65 -14.85
N LYS A 130 8.09 8.67 -13.59
CA LYS A 130 6.73 9.01 -13.13
C LYS A 130 5.65 8.04 -13.62
N GLU A 131 6.04 6.79 -13.85
CA GLU A 131 5.16 5.72 -14.34
C GLU A 131 4.61 4.88 -13.20
N PHE A 132 3.43 4.29 -13.43
CA PHE A 132 2.79 3.34 -12.53
C PHE A 132 2.68 1.96 -13.18
N GLU A 133 2.82 0.91 -12.38
CA GLU A 133 2.62 -0.47 -12.81
C GLU A 133 1.67 -1.23 -11.86
N PRO A 134 0.68 -1.99 -12.37
CA PRO A 134 0.29 -2.05 -13.78
C PRO A 134 -0.31 -0.72 -14.27
N ASP A 135 -0.21 -0.48 -15.59
CA ASP A 135 -0.77 0.70 -16.27
C ASP A 135 -2.30 0.61 -16.45
N ARG A 136 -2.85 -0.60 -16.38
CA ARG A 136 -4.27 -0.90 -16.49
C ARG A 136 -4.75 -1.72 -15.31
N VAL A 137 -5.89 -1.31 -14.79
CA VAL A 137 -6.54 -1.94 -13.64
C VAL A 137 -8.03 -2.09 -13.89
N PRO A 138 -8.67 -3.15 -13.36
CA PRO A 138 -10.12 -3.25 -13.38
C PRO A 138 -10.75 -2.04 -12.70
N VAL A 139 -11.82 -1.53 -13.31
CA VAL A 139 -12.64 -0.46 -12.76
C VAL A 139 -14.04 -0.96 -12.53
N TYR A 140 -14.73 -0.33 -11.58
CA TYR A 140 -16.05 -0.75 -11.14
C TYR A 140 -16.99 0.44 -11.03
N CYS A 141 -18.27 0.14 -10.86
CA CYS A 141 -19.36 1.09 -10.72
C CYS A 141 -19.52 2.01 -11.94
N THR A 142 -20.53 2.87 -11.91
CA THR A 142 -20.77 3.88 -12.95
C THR A 142 -19.75 5.01 -12.96
N CYS A 143 -18.86 5.07 -11.95
CA CYS A 143 -17.80 6.07 -11.87
C CYS A 143 -16.49 5.60 -12.53
N GLU A 144 -16.42 4.34 -12.96
CA GLU A 144 -15.25 3.77 -13.65
C GLU A 144 -13.93 4.00 -12.87
N LEU A 145 -13.99 3.79 -11.55
CA LEU A 145 -12.82 3.90 -10.68
C LEU A 145 -12.34 2.52 -10.23
N PRO A 146 -11.02 2.35 -10.01
CA PRO A 146 -10.50 1.16 -9.36
C PRO A 146 -11.10 0.98 -7.97
N TYR A 147 -11.12 -0.27 -7.49
CA TYR A 147 -11.64 -0.59 -6.16
C TYR A 147 -10.86 0.16 -5.05
N ASN A 148 -11.54 0.64 -4.03
CA ASN A 148 -10.94 1.18 -2.82
C ASN A 148 -11.40 0.34 -1.61
N PRO A 149 -10.49 -0.32 -0.86
CA PRO A 149 -10.89 -1.19 0.26
C PRO A 149 -11.59 -0.46 1.41
N ASP A 150 -11.48 0.88 1.48
CA ASP A 150 -12.14 1.67 2.51
C ASP A 150 -13.55 2.13 2.12
N LEU A 151 -13.96 1.92 0.85
CA LEU A 151 -15.26 2.35 0.36
C LEU A 151 -16.21 1.15 0.21
N PRO A 152 -17.39 1.16 0.86
CA PRO A 152 -18.32 0.05 0.77
C PRO A 152 -18.92 -0.04 -0.62
N MET A 153 -18.96 -1.26 -1.15
CA MET A 153 -19.57 -1.59 -2.44
C MET A 153 -20.56 -2.74 -2.27
N ILE A 154 -21.57 -2.76 -3.13
CA ILE A 154 -22.56 -3.84 -3.23
C ILE A 154 -22.60 -4.38 -4.66
N MET A 155 -22.77 -5.69 -4.78
CA MET A 155 -22.88 -6.39 -6.06
C MET A 155 -24.34 -6.46 -6.51
N CYS A 156 -24.58 -6.29 -7.80
CA CYS A 156 -25.91 -6.48 -8.40
C CYS A 156 -26.19 -7.97 -8.65
N ASP A 157 -27.30 -8.49 -8.14
CA ASP A 157 -27.72 -9.91 -8.26
C ASP A 157 -28.03 -10.36 -9.70
N GLN A 158 -28.06 -9.43 -10.66
CA GLN A 158 -28.44 -9.70 -12.05
C GLN A 158 -27.29 -9.58 -13.05
N CYS A 159 -26.29 -8.76 -12.77
CA CYS A 159 -25.16 -8.55 -13.67
C CYS A 159 -23.80 -8.77 -13.00
N GLU A 160 -23.77 -9.04 -11.70
CA GLU A 160 -22.56 -9.28 -10.90
C GLU A 160 -21.56 -8.10 -10.89
N GLU A 161 -21.99 -6.93 -11.39
CA GLU A 161 -21.23 -5.68 -11.32
C GLU A 161 -21.31 -5.04 -9.93
N TRP A 162 -20.23 -4.36 -9.52
CA TRP A 162 -20.08 -3.74 -8.20
C TRP A 162 -20.35 -2.24 -8.24
N TYR A 163 -21.04 -1.74 -7.22
CA TYR A 163 -21.44 -0.34 -7.11
C TYR A 163 -21.11 0.24 -5.74
N HIS A 164 -20.49 1.42 -5.70
CA HIS A 164 -20.30 2.15 -4.45
C HIS A 164 -21.67 2.56 -3.87
N LEU A 165 -21.88 2.33 -2.57
CA LEU A 165 -23.11 2.76 -1.89
C LEU A 165 -23.35 4.25 -2.10
N LYS A 166 -22.29 5.07 -1.98
CA LYS A 166 -22.37 6.51 -2.20
C LYS A 166 -22.85 6.89 -3.60
N CYS A 167 -22.36 6.22 -4.65
CA CYS A 167 -22.80 6.49 -6.02
C CYS A 167 -24.27 6.12 -6.26
N LEU A 168 -24.80 5.14 -5.53
CA LEU A 168 -26.22 4.78 -5.57
C LEU A 168 -27.06 5.81 -4.81
N GLU A 169 -26.61 6.24 -3.63
CA GLU A 169 -27.25 7.28 -2.84
C GLU A 169 -27.37 8.61 -3.58
N ASP A 170 -26.31 9.04 -4.27
CA ASP A 170 -26.31 10.27 -5.08
C ASP A 170 -27.31 10.20 -6.24
N ARG A 171 -27.75 8.98 -6.62
CA ARG A 171 -28.81 8.72 -7.61
C ARG A 171 -30.16 8.44 -6.96
N ASN A 172 -30.34 8.75 -5.68
CA ASN A 172 -31.53 8.50 -4.87
C ASN A 172 -31.90 7.01 -4.71
N ASN A 173 -30.92 6.11 -4.78
CA ASN A 173 -31.09 4.68 -4.56
C ASN A 173 -30.33 4.26 -3.29
N LYS A 174 -30.96 4.42 -2.12
CA LYS A 174 -30.37 4.02 -0.84
C LYS A 174 -30.40 2.51 -0.69
N VAL A 175 -29.26 1.91 -0.41
CA VAL A 175 -29.08 0.46 -0.29
C VAL A 175 -28.13 0.17 0.88
N GLU A 176 -28.44 -0.87 1.64
CA GLU A 176 -27.61 -1.39 2.73
C GLU A 176 -26.92 -2.69 2.31
N LEU A 177 -25.69 -2.93 2.79
CA LEU A 177 -24.84 -4.05 2.34
C LEU A 177 -25.43 -5.45 2.54
N GLN A 178 -26.42 -5.61 3.41
CA GLN A 178 -27.04 -6.90 3.75
C GLN A 178 -28.29 -7.22 2.94
N GLN A 179 -28.65 -6.38 1.97
CA GLN A 179 -29.87 -6.50 1.17
C GLN A 179 -29.59 -7.03 -0.24
N SER A 180 -30.58 -7.68 -0.85
CA SER A 180 -30.53 -7.98 -2.29
C SER A 180 -30.55 -6.69 -3.09
N PHE A 181 -29.76 -6.64 -4.16
CA PHE A 181 -29.60 -5.42 -4.95
C PHE A 181 -29.69 -5.70 -6.43
N CYS A 182 -30.52 -4.91 -7.11
CA CYS A 182 -30.60 -4.87 -8.57
C CYS A 182 -30.34 -3.44 -9.04
N CYS A 183 -29.38 -3.28 -9.94
CA CYS A 183 -28.98 -1.97 -10.48
C CYS A 183 -30.05 -1.41 -11.43
N ASP A 184 -29.99 -0.10 -11.66
CA ASP A 184 -30.99 0.61 -12.47
C ASP A 184 -31.01 0.14 -13.93
N GLN A 185 -29.84 -0.27 -14.46
CA GLN A 185 -29.75 -0.82 -15.81
C GLN A 185 -30.50 -2.16 -15.94
N CYS A 186 -30.35 -3.06 -14.96
CA CYS A 186 -31.07 -4.32 -14.96
C CYS A 186 -32.58 -4.12 -14.71
N LYS A 187 -32.95 -3.21 -13.80
CA LYS A 187 -34.36 -2.80 -13.61
C LYS A 187 -34.98 -2.26 -14.91
N ALA A 188 -34.25 -1.44 -15.66
CA ALA A 188 -34.71 -0.88 -16.93
C ALA A 188 -34.87 -1.97 -18.01
N LYS A 189 -33.91 -2.91 -18.12
CA LYS A 189 -34.00 -4.05 -19.05
C LYS A 189 -35.22 -4.94 -18.75
N ALA A 190 -35.47 -5.26 -17.47
CA ALA A 190 -36.61 -6.08 -17.07
C ALA A 190 -37.96 -5.40 -17.35
N LYS A 191 -38.05 -4.06 -17.25
CA LYS A 191 -39.26 -3.32 -17.63
C LYS A 191 -39.54 -3.37 -19.13
N LYS A 192 -38.51 -3.25 -19.97
CA LYS A 192 -38.66 -3.34 -21.44
C LYS A 192 -39.16 -4.71 -21.88
N ALA A 193 -38.59 -5.77 -21.31
CA ALA A 193 -38.99 -7.16 -21.61
C ALA A 193 -40.41 -7.55 -21.16
N ARG A 194 -41.09 -6.72 -20.37
CA ARG A 194 -42.49 -6.95 -19.93
C ARG A 194 -43.52 -6.21 -20.78
N VAL A 195 -43.07 -5.31 -21.65
CA VAL A 195 -43.92 -4.46 -22.50
C VAL A 195 -43.92 -4.98 -23.95
N GLU A 196 -43.01 -5.89 -24.28
CA GLU A 196 -42.96 -6.70 -25.51
C GLU A 196 -43.69 -8.02 -25.32
#